data_AF-A0A9E3K4C8-F1
#
_entry.id   AF-A0A9E3K4C8-F1
#
_cell.length_a   1.000
_cell.length_b   1.000
_cell.length_c   1.000
_cell.angle_alpha   90.00
_cell.angle_beta   90.00
_cell.angle_gamma   90.00
#
_symmetry.space_group_name_H-M   'P 1'
#
loop_
_entity.id
_entity.type
_entity.pdbx_description
1 polymer ?
#
loop_
_entity_poly.entity_id
_entity_poly.type
_entity_poly.pdbx_seq_one_letter_code
_entity_poly.pdbx_strand_id
1 'polypeptide(L)'
;MNRRRRPYRHSWATGAPPENAASVPPQPVRLRYSRALLDETKQVWQPYYETQLSDEDARQIIENMVGFARFLARWRLAKQRSSSSEDAP
;
A
#
# COMPACT_ATOMS: atom_id res chain seq x y z
N MET A 1 42.44 -32.94 18.62
CA MET A 1 41.71 -32.18 17.56
C MET A 1 40.69 -31.27 18.23
N ASN A 2 40.90 -29.95 18.22
CA ASN A 2 39.92 -28.97 18.72
C ASN A 2 39.85 -27.77 17.74
N ARG A 3 38.79 -27.71 16.93
CA ARG A 3 38.55 -26.63 15.97
C ARG A 3 37.96 -25.42 16.70
N ARG A 4 38.79 -24.42 16.99
CA ARG A 4 38.33 -23.10 17.44
C ARG A 4 37.71 -22.36 16.25
N ARG A 5 36.38 -22.27 16.19
CA ARG A 5 35.68 -21.42 15.22
C ARG A 5 35.91 -19.95 15.61
N ARG A 6 36.58 -19.19 14.75
CA ARG A 6 36.66 -17.72 14.85
C ARG A 6 35.28 -17.14 14.47
N PRO A 7 34.62 -16.33 15.32
CA PRO A 7 33.38 -15.68 14.92
C PRO A 7 33.70 -14.57 13.90
N TYR A 8 33.11 -14.69 12.73
CA TYR A 8 33.13 -13.68 11.68
C TYR A 8 32.36 -12.45 12.19
N ARG A 9 33.09 -11.41 12.64
CA ARG A 9 32.50 -10.11 12.97
C ARG A 9 32.11 -9.44 11.66
N HIS A 10 30.80 -9.31 11.44
CA HIS A 10 30.28 -8.51 10.35
C HIS A 10 30.65 -7.02 10.56
N SER A 11 31.40 -6.47 9.61
CA SER A 11 31.96 -5.11 9.64
C SER A 11 30.96 -4.00 9.31
N TRP A 12 29.65 -4.28 9.23
CA TRP A 12 28.64 -3.26 8.92
C TRP A 12 28.22 -2.43 10.14
N ALA A 13 28.66 -2.79 11.34
CA ALA A 13 28.37 -2.07 12.59
C ALA A 13 29.44 -1.03 12.96
N THR A 14 30.22 -0.54 12.00
CA THR A 14 31.11 0.62 12.20
C THR A 14 30.48 1.80 11.46
N GLY A 15 30.26 2.89 12.21
CA GLY A 15 29.28 3.93 11.93
C GLY A 15 29.33 4.52 10.52
N ALA A 16 28.15 4.92 10.05
CA ALA A 16 28.00 5.73 8.85
C ALA A 16 28.93 6.97 8.95
N PRO A 17 29.60 7.37 7.84
CA PRO A 17 30.42 8.57 7.81
C PRO A 17 29.61 9.80 8.29
N PRO A 18 30.17 10.68 9.15
CA PRO A 18 29.45 11.83 9.73
C PRO A 18 29.03 12.88 8.68
N GLU A 19 29.55 12.78 7.46
CA GLU A 19 29.32 13.71 6.36
C GLU A 19 27.93 13.60 5.69
N ASN A 20 27.19 12.50 5.93
CA ASN A 20 25.80 12.35 5.46
C ASN A 20 24.75 12.69 6.54
N ALA A 21 25.15 13.30 7.65
CA ALA A 21 24.24 13.84 8.66
C ALA A 21 23.59 15.17 8.24
N ALA A 22 23.65 15.54 6.95
CA ALA A 22 22.81 16.59 6.40
C ALA A 22 21.36 16.18 6.66
N SER A 23 20.74 16.86 7.60
CA SER A 23 19.35 16.65 8.00
C SER A 23 18.49 16.65 6.74
N VAL A 24 18.05 15.48 6.30
CA VAL A 24 17.00 15.39 5.31
C VAL A 24 15.82 16.10 5.95
N PRO A 25 15.40 17.27 5.44
CA PRO A 25 14.23 17.93 6.01
C PRO A 25 13.09 16.92 5.94
N PRO A 26 12.32 16.71 7.02
CA PRO A 26 11.21 15.77 6.99
C PRO A 26 10.31 16.18 5.84
N GLN A 27 10.33 15.38 4.77
CA GLN A 27 9.47 15.61 3.62
C GLN A 27 8.04 15.52 4.15
N PRO A 28 7.19 16.52 3.89
CA PRO A 28 5.80 16.43 4.30
C PRO A 28 5.23 15.15 3.69
N VAL A 29 4.59 14.32 4.52
CA VAL A 29 3.93 13.10 4.06
C VAL A 29 2.90 13.54 3.02
N ARG A 30 3.21 13.36 1.74
CA ARG A 30 2.29 13.66 0.65
C ARG A 30 1.21 12.59 0.67
N LEU A 31 0.12 12.86 1.38
CA LEU A 31 -1.05 12.00 1.38
C LEU A 31 -1.59 11.93 -0.05
N ARG A 32 -1.65 10.72 -0.60
CA ARG A 32 -2.18 10.44 -1.95
C ARG A 32 -3.64 10.87 -2.09
N TYR A 33 -4.35 10.89 -0.97
CA TYR A 33 -5.76 11.25 -0.85
C TYR A 33 -5.92 12.48 0.04
N SER A 34 -6.97 13.26 -0.20
CA SER A 34 -7.28 14.42 0.62
C SER A 34 -7.60 13.97 2.06
N ARG A 35 -7.32 14.84 3.03
CA ARG A 35 -7.61 14.56 4.44
C ARG A 35 -9.09 14.24 4.67
N ALA A 36 -9.98 15.01 4.03
CA ALA A 36 -11.41 14.82 4.09
C ALA A 36 -11.83 13.40 3.63
N LEU A 37 -11.26 12.90 2.53
CA LEU A 37 -11.58 11.57 2.02
C LEU A 37 -11.11 10.46 2.98
N LEU A 38 -9.95 10.62 3.61
CA LEU A 38 -9.45 9.66 4.59
C LEU A 38 -10.34 9.63 5.85
N ASP A 39 -10.73 10.81 6.35
CA ASP A 39 -11.58 10.91 7.54
C ASP A 39 -13.00 10.36 7.28
N GLU A 40 -13.58 10.67 6.11
CA GLU A 40 -14.86 10.10 5.68
C GLU A 40 -14.78 8.58 5.52
N THR A 41 -13.71 8.07 4.90
CA THR A 41 -13.50 6.62 4.75
C THR A 41 -13.44 5.94 6.11
N LYS A 42 -12.69 6.49 7.08
CA LYS A 42 -12.68 5.93 8.44
C LYS A 42 -14.07 5.96 9.05
N GLN A 43 -14.79 7.08 8.96
CA GLN A 43 -16.13 7.20 9.54
C GLN A 43 -17.11 6.15 8.99
N VAL A 44 -17.11 5.94 7.68
CA VAL A 44 -17.99 4.97 7.02
C VAL A 44 -17.62 3.54 7.39
N TRP A 45 -16.33 3.23 7.47
CA TRP A 45 -15.86 1.85 7.62
C TRP A 45 -15.62 1.43 9.06
N GLN A 46 -15.41 2.37 9.99
CA GLN A 46 -15.12 2.08 11.39
C GLN A 46 -16.09 1.10 12.06
N PRO A 47 -17.42 1.14 11.81
CA PRO A 47 -18.36 0.20 12.43
C PRO A 47 -18.12 -1.27 12.08
N TYR A 48 -17.39 -1.56 11.00
CA TYR A 48 -17.08 -2.93 10.57
C TYR A 48 -15.78 -3.47 11.13
N TYR A 49 -15.04 -2.67 11.91
CA TYR A 49 -13.76 -3.05 12.49
C TYR A 49 -13.79 -2.86 14.02
N GLU A 50 -13.27 -3.86 14.74
CA GLU A 50 -13.13 -3.79 16.19
C GLU A 50 -12.05 -2.79 16.62
N THR A 51 -11.03 -2.60 15.78
CA THR A 51 -9.92 -1.68 16.04
C THR A 51 -10.13 -0.34 15.34
N GLN A 52 -9.63 0.73 15.94
CA GLN A 52 -9.66 2.05 15.33
C GLN A 52 -8.84 2.06 14.02
N LEU A 53 -9.46 2.53 12.94
CA LEU A 53 -8.83 2.62 11.63
C LEU A 53 -7.81 3.76 11.59
N SER A 54 -6.62 3.44 11.09
CA SER A 54 -5.57 4.41 10.81
C SER A 54 -5.78 5.08 9.44
N ASP A 55 -5.03 6.16 9.19
CA ASP A 55 -5.01 6.79 7.87
C ASP A 55 -4.49 5.84 6.77
N GLU A 56 -3.64 4.89 7.14
CA GLU A 56 -3.11 3.87 6.23
C GLU A 56 -4.18 2.82 5.90
N ASP A 57 -4.99 2.41 6.88
CA ASP A 57 -6.10 1.50 6.63
C ASP A 57 -7.14 2.14 5.70
N ALA A 58 -7.46 3.42 5.93
CA ALA A 58 -8.33 4.19 5.05
C ALA A 58 -7.80 4.25 3.61
N ARG A 59 -6.48 4.47 3.44
CA ARG A 59 -5.82 4.44 2.12
C ARG A 59 -6.01 3.08 1.44
N GLN A 60 -5.79 1.98 2.16
CA GLN A 60 -5.92 0.63 1.62
C GLN A 60 -7.37 0.30 1.25
N ILE A 61 -8.34 0.70 2.07
CA ILE A 61 -9.77 0.56 1.77
C ILE A 61 -10.12 1.27 0.46
N ILE A 62 -9.70 2.54 0.30
CA ILE A 62 -9.95 3.30 -0.93
C ILE A 62 -9.35 2.58 -2.14
N GLU A 63 -8.11 2.12 -2.05
CA GLU A 63 -7.43 1.42 -3.16
C GLU A 63 -8.11 0.11 -3.53
N ASN A 64 -8.52 -0.68 -2.55
CA ASN A 64 -9.24 -1.93 -2.75
C ASN A 64 -10.60 -1.68 -3.42
N MET A 65 -11.36 -0.69 -2.94
CA MET A 65 -12.67 -0.35 -3.51
C MET A 65 -12.56 0.12 -4.97
N VAL A 66 -11.59 0.98 -5.26
CA VAL A 66 -11.33 1.43 -6.64
C VAL A 66 -10.87 0.28 -7.53
N GLY A 67 -10.01 -0.60 -7.02
CA GLY A 67 -9.55 -1.79 -7.73
C GLY A 67 -10.71 -2.73 -8.07
N PHE A 68 -11.57 -3.01 -7.10
CA PHE A 68 -12.75 -3.85 -7.27
C PHE A 68 -13.76 -3.25 -8.28
N ALA A 69 -14.06 -1.95 -8.18
CA ALA A 69 -14.93 -1.27 -9.13
C ALA A 69 -14.38 -1.32 -10.57
N ARG A 70 -13.07 -1.13 -10.77
CA ARG A 70 -12.41 -1.26 -12.08
C ARG A 70 -12.51 -2.69 -12.61
N PHE A 71 -12.35 -3.69 -11.75
CA PHE A 71 -12.50 -5.09 -12.13
C PHE A 71 -13.93 -5.37 -12.63
N LEU A 72 -14.95 -4.95 -11.88
CA LEU A 72 -16.36 -5.10 -12.29
C LEU A 72 -16.67 -4.40 -13.61
N ALA A 73 -16.15 -3.19 -13.82
CA ALA A 73 -16.34 -2.45 -15.07
C ALA A 73 -15.75 -3.21 -16.27
N ARG A 74 -14.54 -3.77 -16.14
CA ARG A 74 -13.91 -4.58 -17.19
C ARG A 74 -14.70 -5.85 -17.48
N TRP A 75 -15.18 -6.54 -16.44
CA TRP A 75 -16.00 -7.73 -16.60
C TRP A 75 -17.31 -7.43 -17.35
N ARG A 76 -17.99 -6.32 -17.00
CA ARG A 76 -19.20 -5.88 -17.70
C ARG A 76 -18.93 -5.60 -19.19
N LEU A 77 -17.84 -4.92 -19.51
CA LEU A 77 -17.44 -4.64 -20.89
C LEU A 77 -17.13 -5.91 -21.67
N ALA A 78 -16.44 -6.88 -21.05
CA ALA A 78 -16.15 -8.17 -21.67
C ALA A 78 -17.43 -8.95 -21.98
N LYS A 79 -18.39 -8.98 -21.03
CA LYS A 79 -19.68 -9.64 -21.20
C LYS A 79 -20.51 -9.05 -22.34
N GLN A 80 -20.46 -7.73 -22.54
CA GLN A 80 -21.14 -7.07 -23.66
C GLN A 80 -20.52 -7.44 -25.02
N ARG A 81 -19.19 -7.61 -25.08
CA ARG A 81 -18.50 -8.01 -26.31
C ARG A 81 -18.83 -9.45 -26.71
N SER A 82 -18.92 -10.36 -25.74
CA SER A 82 -19.27 -11.76 -26.03
C SER A 82 -20.72 -11.91 -26.50
N SER A 83 -21.66 -11.13 -25.93
CA SER A 83 -23.06 -11.15 -26.40
C SER A 83 -23.24 -10.58 -27.81
N SER A 84 -22.36 -9.66 -28.24
CA SER A 84 -22.44 -9.08 -29.60
C SER A 84 -21.78 -9.95 -30.68
N SER A 85 -20.94 -10.92 -30.30
CA SER A 85 -20.30 -11.85 -31.24
C SER A 85 -21.11 -13.12 -31.52
N GLU A 86 -22.08 -13.45 -30.65
CA GLU A 86 -22.90 -14.67 -30.77
C GLU A 86 -24.10 -14.51 -31.73
N ASP A 87 -24.42 -13.29 -32.13
CA ASP A 87 -25.48 -12.93 -33.09
C ASP A 87 -24.94 -12.55 -34.50
N ALA A 88 -23.67 -12.82 -34.80
CA ALA A 88 -23.12 -12.59 -36.13
C ALA A 88 -23.36 -13.84 -37.03
N PRO A 89 -24.02 -13.70 -38.20
CA PRO A 89 -24.35 -14.82 -39.10
C PRO A 89 -23.13 -15.46 -39.77
#